data_AF-A0A1E1J626-F1
#
_entry.id   AF-A0A1E1J626-F1
#
_cell.length_a   1.000
_cell.length_b   1.000
_cell.length_c   1.000
_cell.angle_alpha   90.00
_cell.angle_beta   90.00
_cell.angle_gamma   90.00
#
_symmetry.space_group_name_H-M   'P 1'
#
loop_
_entity.id
_entity.type
_entity.pdbx_description
1 polymer ?
#
loop_
_entity_poly.entity_id
_entity_poly.type
_entity_poly.pdbx_seq_one_letter_code
_entity_poly.pdbx_strand_id
1 'polypeptide(L)'
;MPSSRGPGRSRNRAGVVPTACPKGVFKTKSCTKPRTFDEYYSDIYGERWPTLRAAMMEGPRKVALWNRFSQVPFEEATRGLSRVDPNSLIQAFQPPQKTNSAEASSMADRGIHVNNEETLREEEVLAAASSDPLHQNGIIAKPPIDAFGIKAYYLLDYASAHVVEQLQVGAFDTVLDMCAAPGGKSIAIAQFLSPDGALTCNETRADRCARLRRNLQEHVPVNYVPWRTTQRDAQTWYDPQTFSRVLVDAPCSSERHLLQQSGRLPLSCREWSEETTVQLAALQRVLLQRAIETCCVGGRIVYSTCSISPLENDGVVGEALQRARCKVRIVKTSSSVTAAAESSVTPSTTANGAGESDASCAGACVSPTPTVLGEATAYGRLLLPDTCHGWGPMFFCVLEKMAEHKCMASTSSEDEDAASVDD
;
A
#
# COMPACT_ATOMS: atom_id res chain seq x y z
N MET A 1 35.36 -49.63 9.74
CA MET A 1 34.38 -49.35 8.66
C MET A 1 32.98 -49.52 9.22
N PRO A 2 32.25 -48.42 9.48
CA PRO A 2 30.79 -48.49 9.47
C PRO A 2 30.12 -47.40 8.60
N SER A 3 29.05 -47.86 7.96
CA SER A 3 27.97 -47.26 7.19
C SER A 3 27.82 -45.74 7.09
N SER A 4 27.72 -45.28 5.83
CA SER A 4 27.12 -44.03 5.40
C SER A 4 25.61 -43.99 5.69
N ARG A 5 25.14 -42.89 6.31
CA ARG A 5 23.72 -42.49 6.31
C ARG A 5 23.61 -41.18 5.52
N GLY A 6 22.84 -41.22 4.43
CA GLY A 6 22.62 -40.09 3.54
C GLY A 6 21.79 -38.96 4.19
N PRO A 7 21.92 -37.71 3.71
CA PRO A 7 21.16 -36.59 4.25
C PRO A 7 19.72 -36.65 3.73
N GLY A 8 18.79 -36.43 4.66
CA GLY A 8 17.36 -36.32 4.40
C GLY A 8 17.05 -35.14 3.48
N ARG A 9 16.22 -35.42 2.48
CA ARG A 9 15.72 -34.51 1.46
C ARG A 9 14.87 -33.40 2.12
N SER A 10 15.43 -32.20 2.24
CA SER A 10 14.66 -30.98 2.56
C SER A 10 13.77 -30.65 1.35
N ARG A 11 12.46 -30.53 1.58
CA ARG A 11 11.49 -30.10 0.56
C ARG A 11 11.52 -28.58 0.50
N ASN A 12 11.98 -28.06 -0.64
CA ASN A 12 11.85 -26.67 -1.06
C ASN A 12 10.40 -26.17 -0.88
N ARG A 13 10.22 -25.14 -0.07
CA ARG A 13 9.08 -24.22 -0.17
C ARG A 13 9.65 -22.84 -0.51
N ALA A 14 9.67 -22.53 -1.80
CA ALA A 14 9.90 -21.18 -2.28
C ALA A 14 8.67 -20.31 -1.96
N GLY A 15 8.90 -19.07 -1.48
CA GLY A 15 7.91 -17.99 -1.60
C GLY A 15 6.98 -17.70 -0.42
N VAL A 16 7.41 -17.84 0.84
CA VAL A 16 6.59 -17.38 1.99
C VAL A 16 7.42 -16.41 2.85
N VAL A 17 6.96 -15.15 2.97
CA VAL A 17 7.45 -14.21 3.99
C VAL A 17 7.38 -14.89 5.36
N PRO A 18 8.43 -14.85 6.19
CA PRO A 18 8.39 -15.42 7.53
C PRO A 18 7.23 -14.81 8.33
N THR A 19 6.17 -15.60 8.55
CA THR A 19 4.97 -15.21 9.31
C THR A 19 5.12 -15.49 10.81
N ALA A 20 6.22 -16.12 11.20
CA ALA A 20 6.46 -16.50 12.59
C ALA A 20 7.22 -15.37 13.30
N CYS A 21 6.47 -14.54 14.04
CA CYS A 21 7.01 -13.92 15.25
C CYS A 21 7.31 -15.08 16.24
N PRO A 22 8.56 -15.31 16.68
CA PRO A 22 8.83 -16.35 17.64
C PRO A 22 8.05 -16.05 18.92
N LYS A 23 7.01 -16.84 19.21
CA LYS A 23 6.36 -16.86 20.53
C LYS A 23 7.37 -17.44 21.51
N GLY A 24 8.17 -16.56 22.07
CA GLY A 24 9.17 -16.86 23.07
C GLY A 24 9.93 -15.59 23.34
N VAL A 25 9.96 -15.18 24.61
CA VAL A 25 10.94 -14.22 25.11
C VAL A 25 12.27 -14.56 24.45
N PHE A 26 12.76 -13.69 23.55
CA PHE A 26 14.11 -13.80 23.03
C PHE A 26 15.01 -13.68 24.26
N LYS A 27 15.42 -14.83 24.81
CA LYS A 27 16.50 -14.88 25.77
C LYS A 27 17.68 -14.32 25.01
N THR A 28 18.02 -13.08 25.33
CA THR A 28 19.25 -12.40 24.94
C THR A 28 20.39 -13.33 25.31
N LYS A 29 20.83 -14.17 24.36
CA LYS A 29 22.19 -14.69 24.42
C LYS A 29 23.04 -13.45 24.28
N SER A 30 23.66 -13.05 25.38
CA SER A 30 24.67 -11.99 25.42
C SER A 30 25.72 -12.29 24.35
N CYS A 31 25.55 -11.70 23.17
CA CYS A 31 26.54 -11.63 22.12
C CYS A 31 26.99 -10.17 22.10
N THR A 32 28.25 -9.95 22.48
CA THR A 32 28.82 -8.66 22.86
C THR A 32 29.08 -7.72 21.68
N LYS A 33 28.50 -7.99 20.50
CA LYS A 33 28.57 -7.12 19.32
C LYS A 33 27.18 -7.00 18.69
N PRO A 34 26.73 -5.77 18.38
CA PRO A 34 25.49 -5.58 17.62
C PRO A 34 25.62 -6.25 16.25
N ARG A 35 24.56 -6.94 15.82
CA ARG A 35 24.50 -7.57 14.49
C ARG A 35 24.60 -6.49 13.42
N THR A 36 25.29 -6.81 12.34
CA THR A 36 25.27 -5.97 11.14
C THR A 36 23.90 -6.07 10.44
N PHE A 37 23.61 -5.09 9.60
CA PHE A 37 22.40 -5.06 8.77
C PHE A 37 22.20 -6.35 7.95
N ASP A 38 23.27 -6.79 7.30
CA ASP A 38 23.25 -7.98 6.44
C ASP A 38 23.13 -9.28 7.26
N GLU A 39 23.77 -9.40 8.41
CA GLU A 39 23.58 -10.55 9.32
C GLU A 39 22.12 -10.63 9.82
N TYR A 40 21.56 -9.50 10.26
CA TYR A 40 20.20 -9.44 10.79
C TYR A 40 19.16 -9.86 9.75
N TYR A 41 19.22 -9.30 8.54
CA TYR A 41 18.24 -9.62 7.51
C TYR A 41 18.50 -10.95 6.81
N SER A 42 19.74 -11.46 6.82
CA SER A 42 20.02 -12.84 6.42
C SER A 42 19.35 -13.85 7.34
N ASP A 43 19.32 -13.60 8.67
CA ASP A 43 18.62 -14.47 9.61
C ASP A 43 17.10 -14.54 9.35
N ILE A 44 16.51 -13.42 8.90
CA ILE A 44 15.07 -13.31 8.63
C ILE A 44 14.72 -13.91 7.27
N TYR A 45 15.42 -13.49 6.21
CA TYR A 45 15.07 -13.82 4.83
C TYR A 45 15.83 -15.03 4.26
N GLY A 46 16.84 -15.55 4.96
CA GLY A 46 17.60 -16.73 4.58
C GLY A 46 18.20 -16.59 3.17
N GLU A 47 18.03 -17.62 2.35
CA GLU A 47 18.56 -17.69 0.98
C GLU A 47 18.01 -16.61 0.04
N ARG A 48 16.87 -15.97 0.38
CA ARG A 48 16.28 -14.88 -0.42
C ARG A 48 17.00 -13.55 -0.22
N TRP A 49 17.72 -13.38 0.91
CA TRP A 49 18.32 -12.11 1.28
C TRP A 49 19.21 -11.50 0.18
N PRO A 50 20.13 -12.23 -0.47
CA PRO A 50 20.99 -11.65 -1.50
C PRO A 50 20.22 -11.02 -2.66
N THR A 51 19.16 -11.70 -3.12
CA THR A 51 18.31 -11.22 -4.23
C THR A 51 17.46 -10.02 -3.81
N LEU A 52 16.82 -10.08 -2.64
CA LEU A 52 16.04 -8.96 -2.11
C LEU A 52 16.91 -7.72 -1.88
N ARG A 53 18.09 -7.90 -1.29
CA ARG A 53 19.06 -6.84 -1.07
C ARG A 53 19.50 -6.20 -2.39
N ALA A 54 19.80 -7.00 -3.41
CA ALA A 54 20.14 -6.50 -4.73
C ALA A 54 19.01 -5.64 -5.33
N ALA A 55 17.77 -6.12 -5.27
CA ALA A 55 16.59 -5.38 -5.74
C ALA A 55 16.32 -4.08 -4.93
N MET A 56 16.66 -4.05 -3.63
CA MET A 56 16.57 -2.83 -2.84
C MET A 56 17.63 -1.78 -3.22
N MET A 57 18.81 -2.20 -3.68
CA MET A 57 19.85 -1.28 -4.15
C MET A 57 19.58 -0.69 -5.54
N GLU A 58 18.69 -1.29 -6.33
CA GLU A 58 18.22 -0.69 -7.57
C GLU A 58 17.49 0.63 -7.28
N GLY A 59 17.62 1.59 -8.22
CA GLY A 59 16.93 2.87 -8.11
C GLY A 59 15.41 2.67 -7.99
N PRO A 60 14.71 3.44 -7.13
CA PRO A 60 13.29 3.23 -6.94
C PRO A 60 12.57 3.66 -8.21
N ARG A 61 11.77 2.74 -8.76
CA ARG A 61 10.89 3.06 -9.87
C ARG A 61 9.83 4.06 -9.38
N LYS A 62 9.31 4.88 -10.28
CA LYS A 62 8.23 5.81 -9.99
C LYS A 62 7.14 5.71 -11.03
N VAL A 63 5.93 5.99 -10.61
CA VAL A 63 4.76 6.18 -11.47
C VAL A 63 4.36 7.64 -11.46
N ALA A 64 3.78 8.11 -12.57
CA ALA A 64 3.04 9.34 -12.64
C ALA A 64 1.63 9.09 -12.13
N LEU A 65 1.35 9.53 -10.91
CA LEU A 65 -0.01 9.62 -10.40
C LEU A 65 -0.69 10.81 -11.05
N TRP A 66 -1.61 10.55 -11.96
CA TRP A 66 -2.40 11.57 -12.64
C TRP A 66 -3.12 12.46 -11.63
N ASN A 67 -3.10 13.76 -11.88
CA ASN A 67 -3.75 14.76 -11.05
C ASN A 67 -5.01 15.30 -11.74
N ARG A 68 -6.18 14.83 -11.29
CA ARG A 68 -7.49 15.23 -11.83
C ARG A 68 -7.80 16.73 -11.70
N PHE A 69 -7.06 17.46 -10.87
CA PHE A 69 -7.26 18.89 -10.63
C PHE A 69 -6.52 19.78 -11.63
N SER A 70 -5.56 19.21 -12.39
CA SER A 70 -4.82 19.96 -13.39
C SER A 70 -5.67 20.21 -14.64
N GLN A 71 -5.50 21.39 -15.24
CA GLN A 71 -6.12 21.73 -16.52
C GLN A 71 -5.29 21.30 -17.73
N VAL A 72 -4.12 20.69 -17.53
CA VAL A 72 -3.38 20.05 -18.62
C VAL A 72 -4.26 18.92 -19.18
N PRO A 73 -4.46 18.82 -20.51
CA PRO A 73 -5.24 17.73 -21.09
C PRO A 73 -4.67 16.36 -20.70
N PHE A 74 -5.56 15.40 -20.42
CA PHE A 74 -5.16 14.06 -19.99
C PHE A 74 -4.20 13.40 -20.99
N GLU A 75 -4.50 13.48 -22.29
CA GLU A 75 -3.71 12.90 -23.36
C GLU A 75 -2.33 13.54 -23.49
N GLU A 76 -2.19 14.81 -23.11
CA GLU A 76 -0.91 15.50 -23.07
C GLU A 76 -0.09 15.06 -21.86
N ALA A 77 -0.72 14.99 -20.69
CA ALA A 77 -0.04 14.65 -19.46
C ALA A 77 0.39 13.18 -19.35
N THR A 78 -0.36 12.25 -19.98
CA THR A 78 -0.05 10.82 -20.01
C THR A 78 0.61 10.39 -21.31
N ARG A 79 1.01 11.32 -22.18
CA ARG A 79 1.65 11.01 -23.46
C ARG A 79 2.88 10.13 -23.26
N GLY A 80 2.97 9.03 -24.00
CA GLY A 80 4.09 8.09 -23.91
C GLY A 80 4.14 7.28 -22.60
N LEU A 81 3.07 7.30 -21.80
CA LEU A 81 2.93 6.48 -20.60
C LEU A 81 1.78 5.47 -20.76
N SER A 82 1.92 4.30 -20.15
CA SER A 82 0.88 3.28 -20.04
C SER A 82 0.39 3.14 -18.60
N ARG A 83 -0.89 2.83 -18.42
CA ARG A 83 -1.49 2.63 -17.10
C ARG A 83 -0.89 1.37 -16.45
N VAL A 84 -0.52 1.48 -15.18
CA VAL A 84 0.17 0.39 -14.44
C VAL A 84 -0.77 -0.77 -14.19
N ASP A 85 -1.99 -0.47 -13.73
CA ASP A 85 -3.06 -1.45 -13.52
C ASP A 85 -4.36 -0.87 -14.10
N PRO A 86 -4.95 -1.49 -15.15
CA PRO A 86 -6.18 -1.01 -15.75
C PRO A 86 -7.37 -1.05 -14.80
N ASN A 87 -7.35 -1.91 -13.78
CA ASN A 87 -8.44 -2.09 -12.82
C ASN A 87 -8.29 -1.24 -11.56
N SER A 88 -7.11 -0.67 -11.31
CA SER A 88 -6.89 0.18 -10.14
C SER A 88 -7.68 1.48 -10.27
N LEU A 89 -8.40 1.90 -9.24
CA LEU A 89 -9.07 3.21 -9.22
C LEU A 89 -8.07 4.36 -9.21
N ILE A 90 -6.82 4.08 -8.79
CA ILE A 90 -5.73 5.03 -8.89
C ILE A 90 -5.24 5.09 -10.33
N GLN A 91 -5.24 6.30 -10.88
CA GLN A 91 -4.70 6.58 -12.20
C GLN A 91 -3.18 6.77 -12.14
N ALA A 92 -2.45 5.65 -12.09
CA ALA A 92 -1.00 5.62 -12.09
C ALA A 92 -0.46 5.14 -13.45
N PHE A 93 0.50 5.88 -13.99
CA PHE A 93 1.09 5.64 -15.30
C PHE A 93 2.61 5.45 -15.23
N GLN A 94 3.16 4.63 -16.09
CA GLN A 94 4.59 4.35 -16.19
C GLN A 94 5.03 4.33 -17.67
N PRO A 95 6.33 4.52 -17.95
CA PRO A 95 6.82 4.33 -19.31
C PRO A 95 6.58 2.88 -19.78
N PRO A 96 6.25 2.66 -21.07
CA PRO A 96 6.03 1.34 -21.61
C PRO A 96 7.27 0.47 -21.38
N GLN A 97 7.09 -0.74 -20.86
CA GLN A 97 8.18 -1.68 -20.72
C GLN A 97 8.57 -2.18 -22.12
N LYS A 98 9.87 -2.19 -22.44
CA LYS A 98 10.36 -2.90 -23.63
C LYS A 98 10.03 -4.37 -23.43
N THR A 99 9.07 -4.89 -24.18
CA THR A 99 8.87 -6.33 -24.32
C THR A 99 10.17 -6.89 -24.88
N ASN A 100 10.89 -7.69 -24.10
CA ASN A 100 12.01 -8.44 -24.64
C ASN A 100 11.43 -9.35 -25.74
N SER A 101 11.89 -9.17 -26.96
CA SER A 101 11.53 -9.91 -28.18
C SER A 101 11.79 -11.43 -28.11
N ALA A 102 12.19 -11.95 -26.94
CA ALA A 102 12.35 -13.37 -26.67
C ALA A 102 11.02 -14.08 -26.36
N GLU A 103 10.03 -13.42 -25.74
CA GLU A 103 8.74 -14.07 -25.42
C GLU A 103 7.79 -14.14 -26.62
N ALA A 104 7.78 -13.11 -27.48
CA ALA A 104 7.01 -13.11 -28.73
C ALA A 104 7.51 -14.18 -29.73
N SER A 105 8.82 -14.44 -29.76
CA SER A 105 9.42 -15.50 -30.58
C SER A 105 9.02 -16.91 -30.14
N SER A 106 8.58 -17.09 -28.88
CA SER A 106 8.11 -18.39 -28.38
C SER A 106 6.63 -18.67 -28.70
N MET A 107 5.83 -17.64 -28.98
CA MET A 107 4.43 -17.78 -29.40
C MET A 107 4.29 -17.90 -30.92
N ALA A 108 5.21 -17.31 -31.70
CA ALA A 108 5.26 -17.49 -33.16
C ALA A 108 5.59 -18.93 -33.58
N ASP A 109 6.33 -19.69 -32.76
CA ASP A 109 6.67 -21.10 -33.02
C ASP A 109 5.51 -22.08 -32.76
N ARG A 110 4.36 -21.59 -32.29
CA ARG A 110 3.16 -22.39 -31.99
C ARG A 110 2.02 -22.25 -33.00
N GLY A 111 2.24 -21.58 -34.15
CA GLY A 111 1.36 -21.67 -35.31
C GLY A 111 -0.08 -21.18 -35.09
N ILE A 112 -0.31 -20.22 -34.21
CA ILE A 112 -1.62 -19.59 -34.04
C ILE A 112 -1.66 -18.33 -34.91
N HIS A 113 -2.35 -18.41 -36.06
CA HIS A 113 -2.71 -17.22 -36.84
C HIS A 113 -3.77 -16.43 -36.06
N VAL A 114 -3.34 -15.34 -35.42
CA VAL A 114 -4.23 -14.32 -34.85
C VAL A 114 -4.40 -13.21 -35.91
N ASN A 115 -5.64 -12.77 -36.13
CA ASN A 115 -5.95 -11.71 -37.08
C ASN A 115 -5.15 -10.44 -36.75
N ASN A 116 -4.31 -10.02 -37.70
CA ASN A 116 -3.22 -9.07 -37.49
C ASN A 116 -3.66 -7.62 -37.21
N GLU A 117 -4.90 -7.20 -37.43
CA GLU A 117 -5.22 -5.75 -37.42
C GLU A 117 -5.31 -5.09 -36.04
N GLU A 118 -5.70 -5.80 -34.98
CA GLU A 118 -5.75 -5.23 -33.61
C GLU A 118 -4.40 -5.30 -32.91
N THR A 119 -3.69 -6.42 -33.05
CA THR A 119 -2.35 -6.61 -32.48
C THR A 119 -1.33 -5.70 -33.15
N LEU A 120 -1.43 -5.46 -34.46
CA LEU A 120 -0.58 -4.49 -35.15
C LEU A 120 -0.85 -3.06 -34.66
N ARG A 121 -2.10 -2.70 -34.33
CA ARG A 121 -2.40 -1.37 -33.76
C ARG A 121 -1.85 -1.21 -32.36
N GLU A 122 -1.93 -2.23 -31.51
CA GLU A 122 -1.30 -2.19 -30.18
C GLU A 122 0.23 -2.15 -30.29
N GLU A 123 0.84 -2.97 -31.15
CA GLU A 123 2.29 -2.97 -31.39
C GLU A 123 2.77 -1.66 -32.03
N GLU A 124 2.01 -1.05 -32.95
CA GLU A 124 2.30 0.26 -33.55
C GLU A 124 2.17 1.40 -32.52
N VAL A 125 1.17 1.34 -31.63
CA VAL A 125 1.01 2.32 -30.53
C VAL A 125 2.12 2.17 -29.49
N LEU A 126 2.52 0.94 -29.15
CA LEU A 126 3.66 0.64 -28.27
C LEU A 126 4.99 1.04 -28.90
N ALA A 127 5.17 0.80 -30.21
CA ALA A 127 6.36 1.21 -30.96
C ALA A 127 6.45 2.72 -31.09
N ALA A 128 5.34 3.41 -31.36
CA ALA A 128 5.25 4.87 -31.37
C ALA A 128 5.51 5.47 -29.97
N ALA A 129 4.96 4.88 -28.91
CA ALA A 129 5.25 5.28 -27.53
C ALA A 129 6.70 5.00 -27.11
N SER A 130 7.35 3.98 -27.67
CA SER A 130 8.77 3.69 -27.44
C SER A 130 9.73 4.69 -28.11
N SER A 131 9.22 5.48 -29.05
CA SER A 131 9.96 6.51 -29.77
C SER A 131 9.80 7.92 -29.17
N ASP A 132 8.97 8.09 -28.14
CA ASP A 132 8.73 9.38 -27.51
C ASP A 132 9.93 9.80 -26.61
N PRO A 133 10.61 10.93 -26.92
CA PRO A 133 11.79 11.37 -26.16
C PRO A 133 11.49 11.85 -24.74
N LEU A 134 10.21 12.01 -24.34
CA LEU A 134 9.82 12.57 -23.04
C LEU A 134 10.17 11.66 -21.84
N HIS A 135 10.20 10.33 -22.00
CA HIS A 135 10.27 9.37 -20.88
C HIS A 135 11.37 8.31 -21.06
N GLN A 136 12.59 8.75 -21.38
CA GLN A 136 13.72 7.86 -21.69
C GLN A 136 14.18 7.03 -20.49
N ASN A 137 14.55 5.78 -20.76
CA ASN A 137 15.16 4.85 -19.80
C ASN A 137 14.35 4.63 -18.50
N GLY A 138 13.03 4.73 -18.57
CA GLY A 138 12.16 4.56 -17.40
C GLY A 138 12.10 5.79 -16.47
N ILE A 139 12.69 6.92 -16.87
CA ILE A 139 12.64 8.18 -16.13
C ILE A 139 11.46 9.01 -16.64
N ILE A 140 10.49 9.23 -15.77
CA ILE A 140 9.36 10.10 -16.07
C ILE A 140 9.80 11.56 -16.00
N ALA A 141 9.34 12.37 -16.96
CA ALA A 141 9.66 13.79 -17.04
C ALA A 141 9.15 14.54 -15.81
N LYS A 142 9.55 15.82 -15.69
CA LYS A 142 8.90 16.70 -14.72
C LYS A 142 7.45 16.93 -15.14
N PRO A 143 6.51 17.01 -14.18
CA PRO A 143 5.11 17.24 -14.50
C PRO A 143 4.93 18.59 -15.20
N PRO A 144 4.19 18.61 -16.33
CA PRO A 144 3.62 19.84 -16.85
C PRO A 144 2.84 20.58 -15.75
N ILE A 145 2.80 21.91 -15.86
CA ILE A 145 2.12 22.78 -14.90
C ILE A 145 1.12 23.61 -15.68
N ASP A 146 -0.12 23.66 -15.22
CA ASP A 146 -1.15 24.49 -15.85
C ASP A 146 -1.01 25.98 -15.50
N ALA A 147 -1.91 26.80 -16.06
CA ALA A 147 -1.93 28.24 -15.84
C ALA A 147 -2.18 28.66 -14.38
N PHE A 148 -2.68 27.76 -13.53
CA PHE A 148 -2.95 27.99 -12.10
C PHE A 148 -1.82 27.49 -11.20
N GLY A 149 -0.73 26.97 -11.78
CA GLY A 149 0.39 26.42 -11.02
C GLY A 149 0.16 24.99 -10.53
N ILE A 150 -0.86 24.29 -11.04
CA ILE A 150 -1.18 22.91 -10.65
C ILE A 150 -0.47 21.93 -11.57
N LYS A 151 0.28 21.01 -10.96
CA LYS A 151 1.05 19.97 -11.64
C LYS A 151 0.15 18.85 -12.15
N ALA A 152 0.41 18.40 -13.37
CA ALA A 152 -0.37 17.37 -14.05
C ALA A 152 -0.27 15.97 -13.41
N TYR A 153 0.83 15.67 -12.70
CA TYR A 153 0.98 14.42 -11.96
C TYR A 153 1.97 14.54 -10.80
N TYR A 154 1.88 13.60 -9.85
CA TYR A 154 2.86 13.42 -8.78
C TYR A 154 3.68 12.15 -9.00
N LEU A 155 4.99 12.21 -8.79
CA LEU A 155 5.87 11.05 -8.92
C LEU A 155 6.06 10.35 -7.57
N LEU A 156 5.62 9.10 -7.47
CA LEU A 156 5.76 8.25 -6.28
C LEU A 156 5.99 6.78 -6.65
N ASP A 157 6.36 5.96 -5.67
CA ASP A 157 6.42 4.50 -5.84
C ASP A 157 4.99 3.93 -5.96
N TYR A 158 4.75 3.03 -6.92
CA TYR A 158 3.41 2.44 -7.13
C TYR A 158 2.89 1.73 -5.88
N ALA A 159 3.75 1.09 -5.09
CA ALA A 159 3.35 0.45 -3.84
C ALA A 159 2.77 1.46 -2.84
N SER A 160 3.28 2.71 -2.82
CA SER A 160 2.70 3.78 -2.00
C SER A 160 1.32 4.21 -2.49
N ALA A 161 1.12 4.24 -3.81
CA ALA A 161 -0.18 4.53 -4.39
C ALA A 161 -1.17 3.40 -4.04
N HIS A 162 -0.76 2.14 -4.22
CA HIS A 162 -1.57 0.97 -3.90
C HIS A 162 -2.05 0.94 -2.44
N VAL A 163 -1.23 1.37 -1.47
CA VAL A 163 -1.66 1.52 -0.05
C VAL A 163 -2.86 2.46 0.08
N VAL A 164 -2.86 3.58 -0.65
CA VAL A 164 -3.96 4.56 -0.61
C VAL A 164 -5.24 3.96 -1.18
N GLU A 165 -5.15 3.12 -2.22
CA GLU A 165 -6.30 2.41 -2.76
C GLU A 165 -6.95 1.49 -1.71
N GLN A 166 -6.15 0.86 -0.84
CA GLN A 166 -6.66 0.02 0.23
C GLN A 166 -7.43 0.80 1.31
N LEU A 167 -7.26 2.14 1.37
CA LEU A 167 -8.03 3.00 2.27
C LEU A 167 -9.49 3.15 1.83
N GLN A 168 -9.81 2.87 0.55
CA GLN A 168 -11.18 2.95 0.01
C GLN A 168 -11.87 4.26 0.38
N VAL A 169 -11.23 5.37 0.02
CA VAL A 169 -11.72 6.73 0.26
C VAL A 169 -12.91 7.01 -0.65
N GLY A 170 -14.03 7.39 -0.06
CA GLY A 170 -15.21 7.90 -0.75
C GLY A 170 -15.23 9.43 -0.82
N ALA A 171 -16.07 9.97 -1.69
CA ALA A 171 -16.15 11.40 -1.99
C ALA A 171 -16.45 12.32 -0.77
N PHE A 172 -17.14 11.78 0.24
CA PHE A 172 -17.62 12.51 1.43
C PHE A 172 -16.88 12.14 2.71
N ASP A 173 -15.80 11.36 2.61
CA ASP A 173 -15.07 10.91 3.79
C ASP A 173 -14.31 12.06 4.48
N THR A 174 -14.21 11.97 5.80
CA THR A 174 -13.26 12.76 6.60
C THR A 174 -11.99 11.92 6.81
N VAL A 175 -10.89 12.35 6.20
CA VAL A 175 -9.65 11.58 6.12
C VAL A 175 -8.55 12.23 6.97
N LEU A 176 -7.86 11.41 7.76
CA LEU A 176 -6.61 11.78 8.44
C LEU A 176 -5.44 11.05 7.80
N ASP A 177 -4.47 11.80 7.29
CA ASP A 177 -3.12 11.30 7.00
C ASP A 177 -2.21 11.71 8.17
N MET A 178 -1.93 10.76 9.06
CA MET A 178 -1.32 11.03 10.37
C MET A 178 0.17 11.36 10.29
N CYS A 179 0.86 10.94 9.22
CA CYS A 179 2.30 11.09 8.99
C CYS A 179 2.57 11.47 7.53
N ALA A 180 2.04 12.63 7.14
CA ALA A 180 1.75 12.94 5.74
C ALA A 180 2.96 13.34 4.90
N ALA A 181 4.05 13.86 5.47
CA ALA A 181 5.12 14.41 4.64
C ALA A 181 5.93 13.33 3.92
N PRO A 182 6.22 13.50 2.62
CA PRO A 182 6.17 14.77 1.88
C PRO A 182 4.85 15.08 1.17
N GLY A 183 3.82 14.26 1.27
CA GLY A 183 2.48 14.53 0.77
C GLY A 183 2.02 13.69 -0.41
N GLY A 184 2.84 12.75 -0.92
CA GLY A 184 2.47 11.92 -2.07
C GLY A 184 1.21 11.08 -1.84
N LYS A 185 1.10 10.44 -0.67
CA LYS A 185 -0.10 9.69 -0.28
C LYS A 185 -1.29 10.62 -0.01
N SER A 186 -1.07 11.78 0.58
CA SER A 186 -2.12 12.80 0.77
C SER A 186 -2.68 13.32 -0.56
N ILE A 187 -1.82 13.57 -1.55
CA ILE A 187 -2.23 13.96 -2.91
C ILE A 187 -3.04 12.84 -3.57
N ALA A 188 -2.62 11.57 -3.39
CA ALA A 188 -3.36 10.42 -3.88
C ALA A 188 -4.74 10.28 -3.20
N ILE A 189 -4.83 10.47 -1.88
CA ILE A 189 -6.10 10.50 -1.14
C ILE A 189 -7.02 11.58 -1.70
N ALA A 190 -6.49 12.78 -1.94
CA ALA A 190 -7.27 13.91 -2.44
C ALA A 190 -7.93 13.63 -3.80
N GLN A 191 -7.37 12.76 -4.65
CA GLN A 191 -7.97 12.41 -5.95
C GLN A 191 -9.38 11.78 -5.84
N PHE A 192 -9.72 11.24 -4.67
CA PHE A 192 -11.00 10.58 -4.39
C PHE A 192 -12.03 11.48 -3.70
N LEU A 193 -11.58 12.57 -3.08
CA LEU A 193 -12.45 13.46 -2.31
C LEU A 193 -13.18 14.46 -3.20
N SER A 194 -14.35 14.88 -2.74
CA SER A 194 -15.13 15.97 -3.31
C SER A 194 -15.02 17.24 -2.44
N PRO A 195 -15.63 18.37 -2.85
CA PRO A 195 -15.71 19.56 -2.00
C PRO A 195 -16.39 19.34 -0.65
N ASP A 196 -17.21 18.29 -0.52
CA ASP A 196 -17.92 17.93 0.71
C ASP A 196 -17.14 16.93 1.59
N GLY A 197 -16.01 16.42 1.10
CA GLY A 197 -15.05 15.64 1.88
C GLY A 197 -14.04 16.53 2.60
N ALA A 198 -13.19 15.95 3.44
CA ALA A 198 -12.13 16.72 4.12
C ALA A 198 -10.87 15.90 4.33
N LEU A 199 -9.70 16.54 4.14
CA LEU A 199 -8.39 15.93 4.35
C LEU A 199 -7.58 16.69 5.41
N THR A 200 -7.21 16.02 6.50
CA THR A 200 -6.25 16.52 7.49
C THR A 200 -4.91 15.83 7.29
N CYS A 201 -3.85 16.60 7.00
CA CYS A 201 -2.50 16.10 6.81
C CYS A 201 -1.60 16.54 7.97
N ASN A 202 -1.13 15.61 8.78
CA ASN A 202 -0.27 15.90 9.92
C ASN A 202 1.21 15.60 9.63
N GLU A 203 2.10 16.53 9.97
CA GLU A 203 3.54 16.31 10.00
C GLU A 203 4.15 17.13 11.14
N THR A 204 4.76 16.45 12.12
CA THR A 204 5.30 17.10 13.33
C THR A 204 6.49 18.01 13.02
N ARG A 205 7.34 17.67 12.05
CA ARG A 205 8.55 18.46 11.76
C ARG A 205 8.24 19.63 10.83
N ALA A 206 8.59 20.85 11.25
CA ALA A 206 8.28 22.08 10.52
C ALA A 206 8.85 22.13 9.09
N ASP A 207 10.09 21.68 8.88
CA ASP A 207 10.74 21.62 7.57
C ASP A 207 10.00 20.69 6.60
N ARG A 208 9.61 19.51 7.09
CA ARG A 208 8.83 18.52 6.33
C ARG A 208 7.39 18.99 6.11
N CYS A 209 6.78 19.65 7.09
CA CYS A 209 5.43 20.21 7.00
C CYS A 209 5.37 21.33 5.95
N ALA A 210 6.41 22.18 5.87
CA ALA A 210 6.51 23.20 4.82
C ALA A 210 6.55 22.58 3.42
N ARG A 211 7.32 21.49 3.24
CA ARG A 211 7.36 20.73 1.98
C ARG A 211 6.03 20.04 1.66
N LEU A 212 5.37 19.45 2.66
CA LEU A 212 4.03 18.88 2.53
C LEU A 212 3.03 19.93 2.04
N ARG A 213 2.97 21.09 2.70
CA ARG A 213 2.08 22.20 2.33
C ARG A 213 2.33 22.67 0.91
N ARG A 214 3.60 22.84 0.52
CA ARG A 214 3.97 23.20 -0.85
C ARG A 214 3.47 22.17 -1.86
N ASN A 215 3.73 20.89 -1.62
CA ASN A 215 3.27 19.82 -2.51
C ASN A 215 1.74 19.79 -2.62
N LEU A 216 1.01 19.97 -1.53
CA LEU A 216 -0.45 20.06 -1.57
C LEU A 216 -0.93 21.28 -2.37
N GLN A 217 -0.32 22.46 -2.19
CA GLN A 217 -0.68 23.67 -2.95
C GLN A 217 -0.42 23.53 -4.45
N GLU A 218 0.66 22.84 -4.84
CA GLU A 218 1.03 22.62 -6.23
C GLU A 218 0.23 21.49 -6.93
N HIS A 219 -0.62 20.76 -6.20
CA HIS A 219 -1.38 19.63 -6.78
C HIS A 219 -2.88 19.67 -6.45
N VAL A 220 -3.29 20.20 -5.31
CA VAL A 220 -4.67 20.12 -4.81
C VAL A 220 -5.20 21.52 -4.51
N PRO A 221 -5.99 22.11 -5.42
CA PRO A 221 -6.66 23.38 -5.16
C PRO A 221 -7.66 23.25 -4.00
N VAL A 222 -7.59 24.15 -3.01
CA VAL A 222 -8.41 24.10 -1.79
C VAL A 222 -9.91 24.26 -2.08
N ASN A 223 -10.27 24.90 -3.19
CA ASN A 223 -11.65 25.06 -3.65
C ASN A 223 -12.26 23.77 -4.25
N TYR A 224 -11.44 22.76 -4.55
CA TYR A 224 -11.91 21.45 -5.04
C TYR A 224 -11.98 20.42 -3.91
N VAL A 225 -11.00 20.42 -3.01
CA VAL A 225 -10.97 19.53 -1.85
C VAL A 225 -10.53 20.33 -0.63
N PRO A 226 -11.37 20.44 0.41
CA PRO A 226 -10.96 21.01 1.68
C PRO A 226 -9.82 20.19 2.29
N TRP A 227 -8.65 20.78 2.40
CA TRP A 227 -7.53 20.17 3.10
C TRP A 227 -6.87 21.16 4.06
N ARG A 228 -6.29 20.63 5.14
CA ARG A 228 -5.50 21.40 6.11
C ARG A 228 -4.24 20.65 6.51
N THR A 229 -3.21 21.40 6.88
CA THR A 229 -1.97 20.85 7.44
C THR A 229 -1.88 21.13 8.93
N THR A 230 -1.46 20.16 9.72
CA THR A 230 -1.20 20.30 11.16
C THR A 230 0.23 19.89 11.50
N GLN A 231 0.74 20.41 12.62
CA GLN A 231 2.06 20.07 13.19
C GLN A 231 1.90 19.54 14.62
N ARG A 232 0.98 18.60 14.82
CA ARG A 232 0.72 18.00 16.14
C ARG A 232 1.64 16.78 16.32
N ASP A 233 2.06 16.54 17.55
CA ASP A 233 2.64 15.24 17.91
C ASP A 233 1.57 14.14 17.82
N ALA A 234 1.68 13.30 16.81
CA ALA A 234 0.72 12.24 16.54
C ALA A 234 0.64 11.19 17.67
N GLN A 235 1.67 11.08 18.54
CA GLN A 235 1.62 10.18 19.71
C GLN A 235 0.56 10.60 20.74
N THR A 236 0.23 11.89 20.75
CA THR A 236 -0.76 12.51 21.64
C THR A 236 -2.04 12.88 20.91
N TRP A 237 -2.20 12.43 19.66
CA TRP A 237 -3.40 12.73 18.87
C TRP A 237 -4.64 12.16 19.54
N TYR A 238 -5.65 13.01 19.77
CA TYR A 238 -6.88 12.61 20.41
C TYR A 238 -8.07 13.42 19.88
N ASP A 239 -8.65 12.92 18.79
CA ASP A 239 -9.90 13.45 18.22
C ASP A 239 -10.84 12.23 18.00
N PRO A 240 -11.42 11.65 19.07
CA PRO A 240 -12.17 10.39 18.98
C PRO A 240 -13.35 10.51 18.02
N GLN A 241 -13.60 9.45 17.24
CA GLN A 241 -14.72 9.36 16.28
C GLN A 241 -14.83 10.57 15.32
N THR A 242 -13.70 11.09 14.85
CA THR A 242 -13.67 12.26 13.97
C THR A 242 -13.48 11.89 12.51
N PHE A 243 -12.72 10.82 12.23
CA PHE A 243 -12.31 10.46 10.88
C PHE A 243 -12.93 9.13 10.43
N SER A 244 -13.59 9.13 9.28
CA SER A 244 -14.11 7.91 8.66
C SER A 244 -13.01 7.09 7.98
N ARG A 245 -11.87 7.73 7.66
CA ARG A 245 -10.66 7.10 7.08
C ARG A 245 -9.40 7.61 7.77
N VAL A 246 -8.50 6.70 8.15
CA VAL A 246 -7.22 7.07 8.76
C VAL A 246 -6.08 6.32 8.09
N LEU A 247 -5.10 7.05 7.58
CA LEU A 247 -3.82 6.52 7.09
C LEU A 247 -2.73 6.76 8.13
N VAL A 248 -2.02 5.69 8.50
CA VAL A 248 -0.82 5.72 9.32
C VAL A 248 0.34 5.18 8.49
N ASP A 249 0.92 6.05 7.66
CA ASP A 249 2.18 5.77 6.97
C ASP A 249 3.35 6.07 7.90
N ALA A 250 3.68 5.10 8.75
CA ALA A 250 4.44 5.37 9.95
C ALA A 250 5.93 5.61 9.65
N PRO A 251 6.60 6.50 10.41
CA PRO A 251 8.05 6.63 10.33
C PRO A 251 8.71 5.30 10.69
N CYS A 252 9.58 4.81 9.81
CA CYS A 252 10.20 3.50 9.91
C CYS A 252 11.68 3.54 9.52
N SER A 253 12.37 2.42 9.72
CA SER A 253 13.77 2.20 9.39
C SER A 253 14.13 2.55 7.93
N SER A 254 13.19 2.36 7.00
CA SER A 254 13.31 2.73 5.59
C SER A 254 14.52 2.09 4.90
N GLU A 255 14.68 0.76 5.00
CA GLU A 255 15.90 0.04 4.60
C GLU A 255 16.39 0.38 3.20
N ARG A 256 15.49 0.44 2.21
CA ARG A 256 15.85 0.80 0.83
C ARG A 256 16.49 2.19 0.76
N HIS A 257 15.98 3.17 1.50
CA HIS A 257 16.54 4.52 1.53
C HIS A 257 17.95 4.52 2.13
N LEU A 258 18.15 3.80 3.24
CA LEU A 258 19.46 3.67 3.89
C LEU A 258 20.48 3.03 2.94
N LEU A 259 20.13 1.92 2.29
CA LEU A 259 21.00 1.25 1.32
C LEU A 259 21.34 2.13 0.12
N GLN A 260 20.40 2.94 -0.36
CA GLN A 260 20.68 3.86 -1.46
C GLN A 260 21.59 5.03 -1.06
N GLN A 261 21.48 5.51 0.18
CA GLN A 261 22.35 6.55 0.71
C GLN A 261 23.77 6.07 0.97
N SER A 262 23.94 4.86 1.53
CA SER A 262 25.25 4.26 1.76
C SER A 262 25.86 3.68 0.47
N GLY A 263 25.04 3.43 -0.55
CA GLY A 263 25.43 2.79 -1.79
C GLY A 263 25.83 1.34 -1.58
N ARG A 264 27.05 0.96 -2.00
CA ARG A 264 27.58 -0.40 -1.79
C ARG A 264 28.36 -0.55 -0.48
N LEU A 265 28.46 0.52 0.32
CA LEU A 265 29.17 0.47 1.59
C LEU A 265 28.31 -0.18 2.68
N PRO A 266 28.92 -0.93 3.62
CA PRO A 266 28.21 -1.45 4.78
C PRO A 266 27.60 -0.32 5.61
N LEU A 267 26.37 -0.52 6.08
CA LEU A 267 25.71 0.42 6.99
C LEU A 267 26.40 0.40 8.36
N SER A 268 26.67 1.58 8.89
CA SER A 268 27.19 1.75 10.25
C SER A 268 26.06 1.55 11.29
N CYS A 269 26.44 1.22 12.53
CA CYS A 269 25.48 1.11 13.64
C CYS A 269 24.74 2.44 13.97
N ARG A 270 25.22 3.57 13.43
CA ARG A 270 24.55 4.87 13.56
C ARG A 270 23.44 5.06 12.53
N GLU A 271 23.61 4.48 11.34
CA GLU A 271 22.62 4.54 10.27
C GLU A 271 21.52 3.51 10.48
N TRP A 272 21.89 2.31 10.97
CA TRP A 272 20.94 1.26 11.27
C TRP A 272 21.40 0.41 12.46
N SER A 273 20.46 0.09 13.36
CA SER A 273 20.65 -0.93 14.38
C SER A 273 19.32 -1.62 14.73
N GLU A 274 19.40 -2.82 15.29
CA GLU A 274 18.23 -3.54 15.79
C GLU A 274 17.50 -2.74 16.88
N GLU A 275 18.24 -2.04 17.75
CA GLU A 275 17.67 -1.20 18.80
C GLU A 275 16.87 -0.03 18.23
N THR A 276 17.37 0.64 17.19
CA THR A 276 16.63 1.72 16.51
C THR A 276 15.34 1.20 15.87
N THR A 277 15.37 -0.01 15.29
CA THR A 277 14.19 -0.69 14.74
C THR A 277 13.15 -0.97 15.83
N VAL A 278 13.57 -1.42 17.01
CA VAL A 278 12.69 -1.65 18.17
C VAL A 278 12.07 -0.34 18.69
N GLN A 279 12.84 0.75 18.74
CA GLN A 279 12.34 2.06 19.14
C GLN A 279 11.29 2.61 18.16
N LEU A 280 11.54 2.45 16.86
CA LEU A 280 10.59 2.83 15.81
C LEU A 280 9.31 2.00 15.89
N ALA A 281 9.40 0.68 16.07
CA ALA A 281 8.23 -0.17 16.30
C ALA A 281 7.44 0.29 17.55
N ALA A 282 8.12 0.74 18.60
CA ALA A 282 7.44 1.29 19.78
C ALA A 282 6.63 2.54 19.49
N LEU A 283 7.19 3.49 18.73
CA LEU A 283 6.50 4.68 18.26
C LEU A 283 5.30 4.31 17.36
N GLN A 284 5.52 3.43 16.38
CA GLN A 284 4.51 2.97 15.43
C GLN A 284 3.29 2.35 16.13
N ARG A 285 3.49 1.56 17.20
CA ARG A 285 2.40 1.03 18.04
C ARG A 285 1.54 2.13 18.65
N VAL A 286 2.14 3.20 19.15
CA VAL A 286 1.41 4.33 19.73
C VAL A 286 0.61 5.03 18.64
N LEU A 287 1.21 5.29 17.48
CA LEU A 287 0.53 5.93 16.34
C LEU A 287 -0.68 5.11 15.87
N LEU A 288 -0.52 3.79 15.72
CA LEU A 288 -1.61 2.91 15.31
C LEU A 288 -2.74 2.86 16.36
N GLN A 289 -2.42 2.88 17.66
CA GLN A 289 -3.41 2.97 18.73
C GLN A 289 -4.20 4.29 18.65
N ARG A 290 -3.53 5.43 18.45
CA ARG A 290 -4.21 6.73 18.27
C ARG A 290 -5.09 6.76 17.03
N ALA A 291 -4.64 6.15 15.94
CA ALA A 291 -5.45 6.02 14.73
C ALA A 291 -6.72 5.19 14.96
N ILE A 292 -6.64 4.09 15.72
CA ILE A 292 -7.79 3.29 16.11
C ILE A 292 -8.77 4.12 16.97
N GLU A 293 -8.26 4.89 17.93
CA GLU A 293 -9.09 5.73 18.82
C GLU A 293 -9.80 6.86 18.05
N THR A 294 -9.09 7.57 17.15
CA THR A 294 -9.61 8.72 16.41
C THR A 294 -10.59 8.32 15.30
N CYS A 295 -10.51 7.08 14.82
CA CYS A 295 -11.38 6.55 13.78
C CYS A 295 -12.81 6.37 14.29
N CYS A 296 -13.79 6.69 13.45
CA CYS A 296 -15.20 6.42 13.69
C CYS A 296 -15.47 4.91 13.74
N VAL A 297 -16.53 4.51 14.44
CA VAL A 297 -17.09 3.15 14.28
C VAL A 297 -17.60 3.00 12.84
N GLY A 298 -17.31 1.87 12.21
CA GLY A 298 -17.49 1.62 10.77
C GLY A 298 -16.39 2.24 9.90
N GLY A 299 -15.48 3.02 10.48
CA GLY A 299 -14.37 3.64 9.76
C GLY A 299 -13.24 2.65 9.47
N ARG A 300 -12.43 3.01 8.46
CA ARG A 300 -11.32 2.19 7.98
C ARG A 300 -9.98 2.85 8.30
N ILE A 301 -9.03 2.04 8.75
CA ILE A 301 -7.66 2.45 9.06
C ILE A 301 -6.71 1.63 8.18
N VAL A 302 -5.74 2.29 7.56
CA VAL A 302 -4.63 1.63 6.88
C VAL A 302 -3.34 1.99 7.60
N TYR A 303 -2.66 0.97 8.12
CA TYR A 303 -1.31 1.08 8.63
C TYR A 303 -0.33 0.67 7.54
N SER A 304 0.70 1.46 7.28
CA SER A 304 1.77 1.12 6.33
C SER A 304 3.15 1.54 6.81
N THR A 305 4.16 0.84 6.29
CA THR A 305 5.58 1.20 6.43
C THR A 305 6.29 0.91 5.10
N CYS A 306 7.42 1.56 4.84
CA CYS A 306 8.35 1.11 3.81
C CYS A 306 9.49 0.26 4.39
N SER A 307 9.21 -0.46 5.49
CA SER A 307 10.17 -1.34 6.18
C SER A 307 9.97 -2.81 5.81
N ILE A 308 11.07 -3.55 5.74
CA ILE A 308 11.06 -5.02 5.62
C ILE A 308 11.07 -5.70 7.01
N SER A 309 11.21 -4.95 8.10
CA SER A 309 11.29 -5.53 9.44
C SER A 309 9.96 -6.10 9.91
N PRO A 310 9.88 -7.38 10.33
CA PRO A 310 8.67 -7.93 10.94
C PRO A 310 8.32 -7.24 12.26
N LEU A 311 9.29 -6.61 12.95
CA LEU A 311 9.06 -5.87 14.19
C LEU A 311 8.22 -4.63 13.95
N GLU A 312 8.45 -3.92 12.84
CA GLU A 312 7.74 -2.70 12.44
C GLU A 312 6.43 -3.02 11.70
N ASN A 313 6.25 -4.26 11.25
CA ASN A 313 5.10 -4.68 10.45
C ASN A 313 4.09 -5.46 11.30
N ASP A 314 4.08 -6.78 11.19
CA ASP A 314 3.14 -7.64 11.93
C ASP A 314 3.31 -7.52 13.46
N GLY A 315 4.53 -7.23 13.94
CA GLY A 315 4.80 -6.99 15.36
C GLY A 315 4.00 -5.81 15.92
N VAL A 316 4.01 -4.67 15.22
CA VAL A 316 3.23 -3.49 15.57
C VAL A 316 1.73 -3.78 15.56
N VAL A 317 1.23 -4.38 14.47
CA VAL A 317 -0.20 -4.65 14.31
C VAL A 317 -0.70 -5.61 15.39
N GLY A 318 0.02 -6.71 15.63
CA GLY A 318 -0.33 -7.69 16.64
C GLY A 318 -0.42 -7.08 18.04
N GLU A 319 0.55 -6.24 18.42
CA GLU A 319 0.53 -5.56 19.72
C GLU A 319 -0.55 -4.49 19.83
N ALA A 320 -0.78 -3.71 18.76
CA ALA A 320 -1.82 -2.70 18.74
C ALA A 320 -3.21 -3.32 18.90
N LEU A 321 -3.48 -4.46 18.25
CA LEU A 321 -4.73 -5.20 18.38
C LEU A 321 -4.91 -5.78 19.79
N GLN A 322 -3.85 -6.28 20.42
CA GLN A 322 -3.91 -6.78 21.81
C GLN A 322 -4.24 -5.67 22.82
N ARG A 323 -3.79 -4.44 22.57
CA ARG A 323 -4.01 -3.28 23.44
C ARG A 323 -5.25 -2.47 23.10
N ALA A 324 -5.89 -2.75 21.96
CA ALA A 324 -7.05 -2.01 21.49
C ALA A 324 -8.18 -2.09 22.51
N ARG A 325 -8.67 -0.92 22.95
CA ARG A 325 -9.81 -0.80 23.87
C ARG A 325 -11.15 -0.69 23.14
N CYS A 326 -11.24 -1.26 21.94
CA CYS A 326 -12.43 -1.27 21.12
C CYS A 326 -12.40 -2.52 20.22
N LYS A 327 -13.54 -2.85 19.59
CA LYS A 327 -13.60 -4.00 18.70
C LYS A 327 -13.02 -3.61 17.34
N VAL A 328 -11.85 -4.15 17.00
CA VAL A 328 -11.18 -3.93 15.70
C VAL A 328 -11.12 -5.24 14.93
N ARG A 329 -11.36 -5.17 13.63
CA ARG A 329 -11.28 -6.31 12.70
C ARG A 329 -10.21 -6.05 11.65
N ILE A 330 -9.42 -7.07 11.34
CA ILE A 330 -8.53 -7.06 10.17
C ILE A 330 -9.38 -7.33 8.92
N VAL A 331 -9.27 -6.45 7.93
CA VAL A 331 -9.90 -6.62 6.63
C VAL A 331 -8.91 -7.36 5.73
N LYS A 332 -9.26 -8.57 5.32
CA LYS A 332 -8.47 -9.31 4.33
C LYS A 332 -8.60 -8.63 2.98
N THR A 333 -7.51 -8.09 2.48
CA THR A 333 -7.45 -7.56 1.12
C THR A 333 -7.29 -8.74 0.14
N SER A 334 -8.42 -9.34 -0.24
CA SER A 334 -8.51 -10.14 -1.46
C SER A 334 -8.76 -9.21 -2.64
N SER A 335 -8.30 -9.58 -3.83
CA SER A 335 -8.68 -8.90 -5.06
C SER A 335 -10.20 -8.81 -5.16
N SER A 336 -10.76 -7.60 -5.08
CA SER A 336 -12.17 -7.38 -5.35
C SER A 336 -12.31 -6.67 -6.69
N VAL A 337 -12.56 -7.47 -7.73
CA VAL A 337 -13.44 -7.07 -8.83
C VAL A 337 -14.86 -7.52 -8.45
N THR A 338 -15.86 -6.76 -8.89
CA THR A 338 -17.34 -6.94 -8.80
C THR A 338 -17.99 -6.47 -7.49
N ALA A 339 -19.14 -5.81 -7.45
CA ALA A 339 -20.11 -5.40 -8.47
C ALA A 339 -20.89 -4.19 -7.95
N ALA A 340 -21.09 -3.17 -8.78
CA ALA A 340 -22.18 -2.21 -8.63
C ALA A 340 -23.02 -2.28 -9.91
N ALA A 341 -24.33 -2.40 -9.71
CA ALA A 341 -25.40 -2.40 -10.70
C ALA A 341 -25.63 -3.70 -11.49
N GLU A 342 -26.45 -4.58 -10.92
CA GLU A 342 -27.56 -5.16 -11.69
C GLU A 342 -28.85 -4.91 -10.90
N SER A 343 -29.55 -3.85 -11.31
CA SER A 343 -30.94 -3.66 -10.94
C SER A 343 -31.77 -4.64 -11.77
N SER A 344 -32.60 -5.40 -11.07
CA SER A 344 -33.60 -6.32 -11.58
C SER A 344 -34.45 -5.72 -12.70
N VAL A 345 -34.33 -6.27 -13.91
CA VAL A 345 -35.40 -6.24 -14.91
C VAL A 345 -35.60 -7.66 -15.42
N THR A 346 -36.73 -8.24 -15.06
CA THR A 346 -37.24 -9.52 -15.58
C THR A 346 -37.65 -9.38 -17.05
N PRO A 347 -37.26 -10.28 -17.97
CA PRO A 347 -37.77 -10.26 -19.34
C PRO A 347 -39.05 -11.09 -19.48
N SER A 348 -40.07 -10.47 -20.07
CA SER A 348 -41.29 -11.14 -20.52
C SER A 348 -41.06 -11.85 -21.86
N THR A 349 -41.56 -13.09 -21.90
CA THR A 349 -41.62 -14.05 -23.01
C THR A 349 -42.32 -13.52 -24.26
N THR A 350 -41.75 -13.77 -25.44
CA THR A 350 -42.51 -14.28 -26.62
C THR A 350 -41.58 -15.05 -27.56
N ALA A 351 -42.06 -16.21 -27.98
CA ALA A 351 -41.39 -17.22 -28.79
C ALA A 351 -41.62 -17.04 -30.30
N ASN A 352 -40.65 -17.50 -31.10
CA ASN A 352 -40.71 -18.09 -32.45
C ASN A 352 -39.25 -18.06 -32.99
N GLY A 353 -38.62 -19.08 -33.56
CA GLY A 353 -38.98 -20.44 -33.94
C GLY A 353 -37.91 -20.92 -34.96
N ALA A 354 -37.30 -22.07 -34.68
CA ALA A 354 -36.58 -23.01 -35.57
C ALA A 354 -35.23 -22.65 -36.26
N GLY A 355 -34.25 -23.55 -36.08
CA GLY A 355 -33.02 -23.69 -36.89
C GLY A 355 -31.87 -24.38 -36.14
N GLU A 356 -31.77 -25.70 -36.26
CA GLU A 356 -30.78 -26.59 -35.64
C GLU A 356 -29.35 -26.43 -36.20
N SER A 357 -28.31 -26.53 -35.35
CA SER A 357 -27.24 -27.55 -35.40
C SER A 357 -25.95 -27.16 -34.65
N ASP A 358 -25.57 -28.06 -33.73
CA ASP A 358 -24.25 -28.51 -33.27
C ASP A 358 -23.10 -27.58 -32.79
N ALA A 359 -22.62 -27.99 -31.61
CA ALA A 359 -21.23 -28.08 -31.16
C ALA A 359 -20.51 -26.84 -30.60
N SER A 360 -20.38 -26.87 -29.26
CA SER A 360 -19.11 -26.66 -28.54
C SER A 360 -18.42 -25.30 -28.72
N CYS A 361 -19.01 -24.25 -28.16
CA CYS A 361 -18.31 -23.00 -27.89
C CYS A 361 -17.82 -22.98 -26.42
N ALA A 362 -16.66 -23.60 -26.17
CA ALA A 362 -15.87 -23.30 -24.99
C ALA A 362 -15.17 -21.96 -25.24
N GLY A 363 -15.87 -20.87 -24.95
CA GLY A 363 -15.28 -19.54 -24.95
C GLY A 363 -14.09 -19.54 -23.99
N ALA A 364 -12.89 -19.34 -24.53
CA ALA A 364 -11.70 -19.09 -23.74
C ALA A 364 -11.86 -17.70 -23.10
N CYS A 365 -12.60 -17.66 -22.00
CA CYS A 365 -12.57 -16.57 -21.05
C CYS A 365 -11.14 -16.51 -20.50
N VAL A 366 -10.28 -15.69 -21.10
CA VAL A 366 -9.07 -15.24 -20.42
C VAL A 366 -9.55 -14.28 -19.35
N SER A 367 -9.96 -14.84 -18.21
CA SER A 367 -10.22 -14.08 -17.01
C SER A 367 -8.93 -13.31 -16.66
N PRO A 368 -8.94 -11.98 -16.54
CA PRO A 368 -7.83 -11.26 -15.94
C PRO A 368 -7.80 -11.69 -14.48
N THR A 369 -6.96 -12.67 -14.16
CA THR A 369 -6.75 -13.08 -12.78
C THR A 369 -6.12 -11.88 -12.10
N PRO A 370 -6.78 -11.24 -11.11
CA PRO A 370 -6.19 -10.07 -10.49
C PRO A 370 -4.93 -10.51 -9.75
N THR A 371 -3.76 -10.07 -10.21
CA THR A 371 -2.50 -10.34 -9.54
C THR A 371 -2.51 -9.64 -8.19
N VAL A 372 -2.80 -10.38 -7.11
CA VAL A 372 -2.82 -9.79 -5.77
C VAL A 372 -1.41 -9.34 -5.42
N LEU A 373 -1.19 -8.03 -5.37
CA LEU A 373 0.14 -7.45 -5.21
C LEU A 373 0.69 -7.70 -3.79
N GLY A 374 1.98 -8.04 -3.71
CA GLY A 374 2.68 -8.35 -2.47
C GLY A 374 2.38 -9.73 -1.89
N GLU A 375 3.12 -10.14 -0.87
CA GLU A 375 2.97 -11.44 -0.20
C GLU A 375 2.13 -11.29 1.07
N ALA A 376 1.29 -12.27 1.38
CA ALA A 376 0.50 -12.23 2.61
C ALA A 376 1.39 -12.46 3.85
N THR A 377 1.13 -11.70 4.91
CA THR A 377 1.77 -11.84 6.22
C THR A 377 0.74 -12.30 7.26
N ALA A 378 1.08 -12.29 8.56
CA ALA A 378 0.15 -12.68 9.60
C ALA A 378 -1.07 -11.74 9.69
N TYR A 379 -0.87 -10.44 9.50
CA TYR A 379 -1.93 -9.43 9.63
C TYR A 379 -2.13 -8.56 8.39
N GLY A 380 -1.22 -8.58 7.42
CA GLY A 380 -1.25 -7.68 6.27
C GLY A 380 -0.63 -8.27 5.00
N ARG A 381 -0.06 -7.39 4.18
CA ARG A 381 0.68 -7.75 2.98
C ARG A 381 1.99 -6.99 2.91
N LEU A 382 3.02 -7.63 2.38
CA LEU A 382 4.35 -7.07 2.19
C LEU A 382 4.73 -7.13 0.71
N LEU A 383 4.84 -5.95 0.09
CA LEU A 383 5.31 -5.79 -1.28
C LEU A 383 6.82 -5.66 -1.21
N LEU A 384 7.53 -6.58 -1.88
CA LEU A 384 8.98 -6.59 -1.92
C LEU A 384 9.48 -6.35 -3.34
N PRO A 385 10.54 -5.55 -3.53
CA PRO A 385 10.95 -5.13 -4.87
C PRO A 385 11.44 -6.27 -5.76
N ASP A 386 11.94 -7.37 -5.19
CA ASP A 386 12.35 -8.56 -5.93
C ASP A 386 11.19 -9.34 -6.55
N THR A 387 9.98 -9.20 -6.01
CA THR A 387 8.76 -9.89 -6.48
C THR A 387 7.72 -8.95 -7.08
N CYS A 388 7.81 -7.65 -6.78
CA CYS A 388 6.84 -6.64 -7.20
C CYS A 388 7.44 -5.69 -8.26
N HIS A 389 8.18 -6.21 -9.23
CA HIS A 389 8.74 -5.44 -10.35
C HIS A 389 9.55 -4.19 -9.94
N GLY A 390 10.26 -4.25 -8.81
CA GLY A 390 11.05 -3.15 -8.27
C GLY A 390 10.29 -2.18 -7.37
N TRP A 391 8.98 -2.30 -7.21
CA TRP A 391 8.15 -1.48 -6.30
C TRP A 391 8.36 -1.83 -4.83
N GLY A 392 8.20 -0.85 -3.93
CA GLY A 392 8.33 -1.06 -2.49
C GLY A 392 9.77 -0.91 -1.98
N PRO A 393 10.18 -1.56 -0.88
CA PRO A 393 9.34 -2.37 0.00
C PRO A 393 8.17 -1.55 0.57
N MET A 394 7.03 -2.20 0.76
CA MET A 394 5.85 -1.57 1.36
C MET A 394 5.03 -2.62 2.10
N PHE A 395 4.91 -2.47 3.41
CA PHE A 395 3.95 -3.21 4.20
C PHE A 395 2.66 -2.41 4.29
N PHE A 396 1.52 -3.10 4.29
CA PHE A 396 0.28 -2.52 4.78
C PHE A 396 -0.62 -3.54 5.48
N CYS A 397 -1.43 -3.04 6.41
CA CYS A 397 -2.52 -3.75 7.07
C CYS A 397 -3.77 -2.88 7.08
N VAL A 398 -4.92 -3.47 6.75
CA VAL A 398 -6.21 -2.79 6.75
C VAL A 398 -7.03 -3.23 7.96
N LEU A 399 -7.49 -2.25 8.73
CA LEU A 399 -8.30 -2.44 9.92
C LEU A 399 -9.65 -1.72 9.78
N GLU A 400 -10.66 -2.25 10.43
CA GLU A 400 -11.98 -1.61 10.56
C GLU A 400 -12.38 -1.57 12.03
N LYS A 401 -12.80 -0.39 12.51
CA LYS A 401 -13.28 -0.22 13.87
C LYS A 401 -14.76 -0.60 13.93
N MET A 402 -15.08 -1.73 14.55
CA MET A 402 -16.43 -2.32 14.51
C MET A 402 -17.36 -1.77 15.60
N ALA A 403 -16.83 -1.43 16.77
CA ALA A 403 -17.60 -0.91 17.89
C ALA A 403 -16.69 -0.29 18.94
N GLU A 404 -17.20 0.69 19.69
CA GLU A 404 -16.59 1.06 20.98
C GLU A 404 -16.77 -0.06 22.00
N HIS A 405 -15.87 -0.13 22.98
CA HIS A 405 -16.10 -1.01 24.12
C HIS A 405 -17.27 -0.44 24.94
N LYS A 406 -18.25 -1.28 25.30
CA LYS A 406 -19.23 -0.89 26.32
C LYS A 406 -18.41 -0.51 27.57
N CYS A 407 -18.51 0.74 28.00
CA CYS A 407 -18.22 1.05 29.39
C CYS A 407 -19.10 0.08 30.20
N MET A 408 -18.49 -0.74 31.06
CA MET A 408 -19.26 -1.34 32.14
C MET A 408 -19.84 -0.15 32.89
N ALA A 409 -21.16 0.05 32.74
CA ALA A 409 -21.89 0.98 33.56
C ALA A 409 -21.58 0.61 35.01
N SER A 410 -21.13 1.58 35.79
CA SER A 410 -21.12 1.49 37.24
C SER A 410 -22.55 1.14 37.66
N THR A 411 -22.78 -0.11 38.04
CA THR A 411 -23.94 -0.50 38.82
C THR A 411 -23.76 0.14 40.19
N SER A 412 -24.27 1.36 40.35
CA SER A 412 -24.61 1.92 41.65
C SER A 412 -25.82 1.16 42.16
N SER A 413 -25.57 0.06 42.87
CA SER A 413 -26.54 -0.47 43.83
C SER A 413 -26.52 0.48 45.04
N GLU A 414 -27.38 1.49 45.00
CA GLU A 414 -27.84 2.15 46.21
C GLU A 414 -28.79 1.16 46.91
N ASP A 415 -28.23 0.35 47.80
CA ASP A 415 -29.01 -0.27 48.87
C ASP A 415 -29.34 0.85 49.87
N GLU A 416 -30.53 1.44 49.73
CA GLU A 416 -31.15 2.20 50.81
C GLU A 416 -31.64 1.21 51.88
N ASP A 417 -30.75 0.88 52.82
CA ASP A 417 -31.15 0.27 54.09
C ASP A 417 -31.51 1.36 55.09
N ALA A 418 -32.75 1.27 55.55
CA ALA A 418 -33.38 2.13 56.54
C ALA A 418 -32.67 2.07 57.90
N ALA A 419 -32.48 3.24 58.52
CA ALA A 419 -32.33 3.36 59.96
C ALA A 419 -33.03 4.63 60.45
N SER A 420 -34.28 4.44 60.86
CA SER A 420 -35.02 5.31 61.78
C SER A 420 -34.46 5.16 63.19
N VAL A 421 -33.92 6.21 63.81
CA VAL A 421 -33.94 6.43 65.27
C VAL A 421 -33.78 7.93 65.58
N ASP A 422 -34.83 8.49 66.19
CA ASP A 422 -34.92 9.56 67.20
C ASP A 422 -33.73 10.51 67.46
N ASP A 423 -33.94 11.82 67.31
CA ASP A 423 -34.28 12.80 68.40
C ASP A 423 -34.61 14.19 67.81
#